data_AF-C1A5B6-F1
#
_entry.id   AF-C1A5B6-F1
#
_cell.length_a   1.000
_cell.length_b   1.000
_cell.length_c   1.000
_cell.angle_alpha   90.00
_cell.angle_beta   90.00
_cell.angle_gamma   90.00
#
_symmetry.space_group_name_H-M   'P 1'
#
loop_
_entity.id
_entity.type
_entity.pdbx_description
1 polymer ?
#
loop_
_entity_poly.entity_id
_entity_poly.type
_entity_poly.pdbx_seq_one_letter_code
_entity_poly.pdbx_strand_id
1 'polypeptide(L)'
;MSENQNYANHTQLTPYYHFFTSPLAAIFLIWTIVRFVKAPGAETGYFLVGSLALIGVVAVSRLSPLRVQDRLIRLEEQVRFQRVLSPELTARAITTLRPRHYVALRFASDVELPALVEQVIANPALTSKEIKQQIKAWRGDRFRV
;
A
#
# COMPACT_ATOMS: atom_id res chain seq x y z
N MET A 1 -9.22 5.48 -24.07
CA MET A 1 -9.07 6.43 -22.95
C MET A 1 -9.00 5.60 -21.69
N SER A 2 -7.95 5.78 -20.92
CA SER A 2 -7.68 4.94 -19.76
C SER A 2 -8.65 5.30 -18.63
N GLU A 3 -9.39 4.33 -18.13
CA GLU A 3 -10.48 4.51 -17.16
C GLU A 3 -10.05 5.41 -15.99
N ASN A 4 -10.86 6.41 -15.65
CA ASN A 4 -10.58 7.29 -14.53
C ASN A 4 -10.58 6.48 -13.23
N GLN A 5 -9.48 6.53 -12.48
CA GLN A 5 -9.42 5.88 -11.17
C GLN A 5 -10.37 6.58 -10.19
N ASN A 6 -11.03 5.81 -9.37
CA ASN A 6 -11.95 6.23 -8.33
C ASN A 6 -11.86 5.27 -7.13
N TYR A 7 -12.66 5.51 -6.10
CA TYR A 7 -12.67 4.69 -4.89
C TYR A 7 -12.84 3.19 -5.17
N ALA A 8 -13.66 2.81 -6.15
CA ALA A 8 -13.97 1.41 -6.46
C ALA A 8 -12.85 0.68 -7.20
N ASN A 9 -12.03 1.37 -8.01
CA ASN A 9 -11.05 0.75 -8.91
C ASN A 9 -9.58 1.21 -8.69
N HIS A 10 -9.30 2.01 -7.65
CA HIS A 10 -7.94 2.48 -7.37
C HIS A 10 -6.94 1.40 -6.91
N THR A 11 -7.42 0.21 -6.53
CA THR A 11 -6.57 -0.88 -6.07
C THR A 11 -5.87 -1.54 -7.26
N GLN A 12 -4.55 -1.51 -7.28
CA GLN A 12 -3.75 -2.12 -8.33
C GLN A 12 -3.31 -3.53 -7.94
N LEU A 13 -3.65 -4.51 -8.77
CA LEU A 13 -3.20 -5.89 -8.63
C LEU A 13 -2.04 -6.15 -9.58
N THR A 14 -0.89 -6.53 -9.04
CA THR A 14 0.29 -6.95 -9.83
C THR A 14 0.11 -8.41 -10.25
N PRO A 15 -0.09 -8.74 -11.55
CA PRO A 15 -0.52 -10.09 -11.94
C PRO A 15 0.45 -11.20 -11.54
N TYR A 16 1.75 -11.01 -11.82
CA TYR A 16 2.78 -11.99 -11.47
C TYR A 16 2.86 -12.25 -9.96
N TYR A 17 2.63 -11.24 -9.12
CA TYR A 17 2.67 -11.43 -7.68
C TYR A 17 1.41 -12.14 -7.16
N HIS A 18 0.22 -11.63 -7.53
CA HIS A 18 -1.05 -12.04 -6.92
C HIS A 18 -1.64 -13.31 -7.53
N PHE A 19 -1.43 -13.54 -8.83
CA PHE A 19 -2.05 -14.66 -9.55
C PHE A 19 -1.07 -15.76 -9.92
N PHE A 20 0.24 -15.58 -9.67
CA PHE A 20 1.26 -16.59 -9.98
C PHE A 20 2.16 -16.90 -8.77
N THR A 21 3.06 -15.99 -8.39
CA THR A 21 4.09 -16.29 -7.38
C THR A 21 3.51 -16.58 -5.99
N SER A 22 2.54 -15.78 -5.52
CA SER A 22 1.96 -15.97 -4.18
C SER A 22 1.09 -17.23 -4.10
N PRO A 23 0.18 -17.50 -5.06
CA PRO A 23 -0.56 -18.77 -5.07
C PRO A 23 0.35 -20.00 -5.18
N LEU A 24 1.38 -19.96 -6.03
CA LEU A 24 2.30 -21.08 -6.20
C LEU A 24 3.09 -21.38 -4.92
N ALA A 25 3.59 -20.34 -4.25
CA ALA A 25 4.27 -20.50 -2.96
C ALA A 25 3.32 -21.06 -1.88
N ALA A 26 2.06 -20.63 -1.88
CA ALA A 26 1.04 -21.15 -0.96
C ALA A 26 0.72 -22.63 -1.22
N ILE A 27 0.56 -23.03 -2.49
CA ILE A 27 0.37 -24.44 -2.88
C ILE A 27 1.55 -25.28 -2.39
N PHE A 28 2.78 -24.80 -2.60
CA PHE A 28 3.97 -25.53 -2.15
C PHE A 28 4.02 -25.67 -0.63
N LEU A 29 3.73 -24.61 0.12
CA LEU A 29 3.65 -24.66 1.59
C LEU A 29 2.57 -25.64 2.09
N ILE A 30 1.38 -25.62 1.50
CA ILE A 30 0.30 -26.54 1.89
C ILE A 30 0.74 -27.99 1.63
N TRP A 31 1.34 -28.25 0.47
CA TRP A 31 1.83 -29.57 0.11
C TRP A 31 2.92 -30.07 1.07
N THR A 32 3.89 -29.21 1.43
CA THR A 32 4.96 -29.58 2.37
C THR A 32 4.43 -29.84 3.77
N ILE A 33 3.47 -29.03 4.26
CA ILE A 33 2.79 -29.27 5.54
C ILE A 33 2.08 -30.62 5.55
N VAL A 34 1.28 -30.92 4.51
CA VAL A 34 0.57 -32.20 4.41
C VAL A 34 1.55 -33.37 4.40
N ARG A 35 2.67 -33.26 3.67
CA ARG A 35 3.72 -34.29 3.64
C ARG A 35 4.39 -34.49 4.99
N PHE A 36 4.73 -33.40 5.68
CA PHE A 36 5.35 -33.44 6.99
C PHE A 36 4.44 -34.08 8.05
N VAL A 37 3.14 -33.74 8.05
CA VAL A 37 2.16 -34.31 8.99
C VAL A 37 1.92 -35.80 8.71
N LYS A 38 1.83 -36.21 7.44
CA LYS A 38 1.58 -37.62 7.07
C LYS A 38 2.81 -38.52 7.26
N ALA A 39 4.01 -37.98 7.08
CA ALA A 39 5.27 -38.73 7.16
C ALA A 39 6.38 -37.83 7.71
N PRO A 40 6.44 -37.63 9.04
CA PRO A 40 7.47 -36.79 9.64
C PRO A 40 8.84 -37.44 9.49
N GLY A 41 9.81 -36.65 9.01
CA GLY A 41 11.18 -37.10 8.77
C GLY A 41 12.10 -35.93 8.42
N ALA A 42 13.41 -36.20 8.35
CA ALA A 42 14.40 -35.16 8.07
C ALA A 42 14.17 -34.50 6.70
N GLU A 43 13.84 -35.28 5.68
CA GLU A 43 13.54 -34.78 4.33
C GLU A 43 12.28 -33.90 4.30
N THR A 44 11.17 -34.36 4.89
CA THR A 44 9.92 -33.58 4.92
C THR A 44 10.06 -32.32 5.77
N GLY A 45 10.87 -32.37 6.83
CA GLY A 45 11.25 -31.19 7.62
C GLY A 45 12.09 -30.20 6.81
N TYR A 46 13.06 -30.68 6.02
CA TYR A 46 13.87 -29.84 5.14
C TYR A 46 13.02 -29.11 4.10
N PHE A 47 12.08 -29.81 3.44
CA PHE A 47 11.13 -29.19 2.53
C PHE A 47 10.22 -28.15 3.21
N LEU A 48 9.77 -28.42 4.44
CA LEU A 48 8.97 -27.46 5.21
C LEU A 48 9.78 -26.17 5.47
N VAL A 49 11.02 -26.28 5.94
CA VAL A 49 11.92 -25.12 6.14
C VAL A 49 12.13 -24.37 4.82
N GLY A 50 12.40 -25.07 3.72
CA GLY A 50 12.54 -24.46 2.40
C GLY A 50 11.29 -23.71 1.94
N SER A 51 10.10 -24.28 2.18
CA SER A 51 8.82 -23.63 1.84
C SER A 51 8.55 -22.38 2.67
N LEU A 52 8.91 -22.38 3.96
CA LEU A 52 8.82 -21.20 4.83
C LEU A 52 9.80 -20.11 4.39
N ALA A 53 11.03 -20.48 4.01
CA ALA A 53 12.01 -19.54 3.46
C ALA A 53 11.49 -18.91 2.15
N LEU A 54 10.90 -19.71 1.25
CA LEU A 54 10.29 -19.22 0.02
C LEU A 54 9.16 -18.22 0.29
N ILE A 55 8.26 -18.53 1.21
CA ILE A 55 7.18 -17.60 1.63
C ILE A 55 7.78 -16.31 2.21
N GLY A 56 8.84 -16.41 3.00
CA GLY A 56 9.58 -15.26 3.50
C GLY A 56 10.12 -14.38 2.37
N VAL A 57 10.74 -14.97 1.34
CA VAL A 57 11.21 -14.25 0.16
C VAL A 57 10.07 -13.56 -0.58
N VAL A 58 8.96 -14.26 -0.82
CA VAL A 58 7.77 -13.70 -1.49
C VAL A 58 7.21 -12.52 -0.68
N ALA A 59 7.11 -12.64 0.65
CA ALA A 59 6.63 -11.56 1.51
C ALA A 59 7.56 -10.34 1.48
N VAL A 60 8.88 -10.54 1.66
CA VAL A 60 9.88 -9.46 1.67
C VAL A 60 9.94 -8.75 0.31
N SER A 61 9.81 -9.50 -0.80
CA SER A 61 9.79 -8.94 -2.16
C SER A 61 8.65 -7.94 -2.38
N ARG A 62 7.55 -8.04 -1.61
CA ARG A 62 6.42 -7.12 -1.67
C ARG A 62 6.49 -6.00 -0.63
N LEU A 63 6.83 -6.34 0.61
CA LEU A 63 6.83 -5.37 1.72
C LEU A 63 7.93 -4.31 1.58
N SER A 64 9.12 -4.69 1.11
CA SER A 64 10.24 -3.76 1.00
C SER A 64 9.98 -2.64 -0.02
N PRO A 65 9.55 -2.92 -1.27
CA PRO A 65 9.21 -1.87 -2.22
C PRO A 65 8.04 -1.00 -1.77
N LEU A 66 7.00 -1.57 -1.15
CA LEU A 66 5.85 -0.81 -0.64
C LEU A 66 6.27 0.24 0.41
N ARG A 67 7.20 -0.11 1.31
CA ARG A 67 7.75 0.85 2.29
C ARG A 67 8.52 1.98 1.62
N VAL A 68 9.30 1.68 0.58
CA VAL A 68 10.03 2.71 -0.19
C VAL A 68 9.04 3.61 -0.93
N GLN A 69 8.02 3.04 -1.58
CA GLN A 69 6.96 3.80 -2.22
C GLN A 69 6.23 4.71 -1.24
N ASP A 70 5.85 4.25 -0.04
CA ASP A 70 5.16 5.09 0.94
C ASP A 70 6.05 6.26 1.42
N ARG A 71 7.37 6.06 1.53
CA ARG A 71 8.33 7.12 1.83
C ARG A 71 8.43 8.11 0.69
N LEU A 72 8.49 7.63 -0.55
CA LEU A 72 8.55 8.47 -1.74
C LEU A 72 7.26 9.29 -1.91
N ILE A 73 6.09 8.66 -1.80
CA ILE A 73 4.78 9.34 -1.85
C ILE A 73 4.71 10.42 -0.78
N ARG A 74 5.16 10.15 0.46
CA ARG A 74 5.19 11.18 1.50
C ARG A 74 6.05 12.38 1.07
N LEU A 75 7.22 12.17 0.48
CA LEU A 75 8.08 13.25 0.02
C LEU A 75 7.45 14.02 -1.15
N GLU A 76 6.92 13.32 -2.15
CA GLU A 76 6.23 13.91 -3.30
C GLU A 76 5.04 14.77 -2.86
N GLU A 77 4.20 14.23 -1.96
CA GLU A 77 3.06 14.97 -1.43
C GLU A 77 3.49 16.14 -0.54
N GLN A 78 4.57 16.04 0.24
CA GLN A 78 5.09 17.19 0.98
C GLN A 78 5.55 18.32 0.05
N VAL A 79 6.22 18.00 -1.06
CA VAL A 79 6.61 19.00 -2.08
C VAL A 79 5.37 19.59 -2.77
N ARG A 80 4.36 18.76 -3.07
CA ARG A 80 3.09 19.23 -3.63
C ARG A 80 2.36 20.16 -2.66
N PHE A 81 2.33 19.83 -1.37
CA PHE A 81 1.65 20.60 -0.35
C PHE A 81 2.23 22.02 -0.26
N GLN A 82 3.56 22.16 -0.37
CA GLN A 82 4.21 23.48 -0.42
C GLN A 82 3.76 24.35 -1.60
N ARG A 83 3.29 23.74 -2.71
CA ARG A 83 2.81 24.47 -3.90
C ARG A 83 1.33 24.80 -3.85
N VAL A 84 0.53 23.92 -3.23
CA VAL A 84 -0.94 23.97 -3.29
C VAL A 84 -1.56 24.56 -2.01
N LEU A 85 -0.92 24.35 -0.85
CA LEU A 85 -1.44 24.78 0.45
C LEU A 85 -0.79 26.10 0.89
N SER A 86 -1.44 26.78 1.84
CA SER A 86 -0.80 27.91 2.53
C SER A 86 0.42 27.42 3.34
N PRO A 87 1.41 28.30 3.61
CA PRO A 87 2.58 27.94 4.42
C PRO A 87 2.22 27.41 5.82
N GLU A 88 1.22 28.03 6.46
CA GLU A 88 0.73 27.62 7.78
C GLU A 88 0.10 26.23 7.76
N LEU A 89 -0.77 25.95 6.78
CA LEU A 89 -1.41 24.65 6.65
C LEU A 89 -0.39 23.56 6.30
N THR A 90 0.60 23.87 5.47
CA THR A 90 1.71 22.97 5.15
C THR A 90 2.50 22.59 6.40
N ALA A 91 2.85 23.57 7.24
CA ALA A 91 3.58 23.31 8.48
C ALA A 91 2.79 22.39 9.43
N ARG A 92 1.48 22.64 9.59
CA ARG A 92 0.58 21.79 10.39
C ARG A 92 0.43 20.38 9.81
N ALA A 93 0.34 20.25 8.49
CA ALA A 93 0.26 18.97 7.81
C ALA A 93 1.52 18.12 8.05
N ILE A 94 2.69 18.73 7.96
CA ILE A 94 3.98 18.04 8.15
C ILE A 94 4.14 17.49 9.57
N THR A 95 3.67 18.23 10.59
CA THR A 95 3.78 17.83 12.00
C THR A 95 2.69 16.84 12.42
N THR A 96 1.51 16.91 11.84
CA THR A 96 0.34 16.13 12.31
C THR A 96 0.08 14.87 11.50
N LEU A 97 0.32 14.90 10.17
CA LEU A 97 -0.05 13.79 9.30
C LEU A 97 0.93 12.62 9.37
N ARG A 98 0.35 11.41 9.38
CA ARG A 98 1.09 10.14 9.33
C ARG A 98 1.28 9.70 7.86
N PRO A 99 2.27 8.84 7.55
CA PRO A 99 2.51 8.37 6.17
C PRO A 99 1.25 7.84 5.46
N ARG A 100 0.39 7.11 6.18
CA ARG A 100 -0.89 6.59 5.65
C ARG A 100 -1.87 7.68 5.18
N HIS A 101 -1.81 8.89 5.73
CA HIS A 101 -2.66 10.01 5.35
C HIS A 101 -2.19 10.59 4.01
N TYR A 102 -0.88 10.79 3.83
CA TYR A 102 -0.30 11.20 2.54
C TYR A 102 -0.66 10.22 1.43
N VAL A 103 -0.54 8.91 1.70
CA VAL A 103 -0.92 7.85 0.75
C VAL A 103 -2.40 7.91 0.35
N ALA A 104 -3.29 8.38 1.23
CA ALA A 104 -4.70 8.55 0.91
C ALA A 104 -4.94 9.86 0.13
N LEU A 105 -4.36 10.96 0.60
CA LEU A 105 -4.51 12.31 0.03
C LEU A 105 -3.89 12.46 -1.36
N ARG A 106 -2.96 11.58 -1.76
CA ARG A 106 -2.42 11.56 -3.12
C ARG A 106 -3.49 11.47 -4.21
N PHE A 107 -4.65 10.90 -3.89
CA PHE A 107 -5.75 10.75 -4.85
C PHE A 107 -6.65 11.99 -4.93
N ALA A 108 -6.52 12.96 -4.03
CA ALA A 108 -7.29 14.19 -4.08
C ALA A 108 -6.73 15.12 -5.16
N SER A 109 -7.59 15.81 -5.92
CA SER A 109 -7.16 16.89 -6.82
C SER A 109 -6.61 18.10 -6.06
N ASP A 110 -5.84 18.95 -6.73
CA ASP A 110 -5.29 20.17 -6.11
C ASP A 110 -6.37 21.14 -5.61
N VAL A 111 -7.55 21.13 -6.24
CA VAL A 111 -8.66 22.04 -5.92
C VAL A 111 -9.28 21.73 -4.55
N GLU A 112 -9.46 20.44 -4.22
CA GLU A 112 -10.09 20.02 -2.96
C GLU A 112 -9.07 19.67 -1.86
N LEU A 113 -7.79 19.60 -2.20
CA LEU A 113 -6.72 19.19 -1.28
C LEU A 113 -6.64 20.05 -0.01
N PRO A 114 -6.71 21.40 -0.06
CA PRO A 114 -6.62 22.22 1.17
C PRO A 114 -7.69 21.87 2.19
N ALA A 115 -8.96 21.79 1.76
CA ALA A 115 -10.08 21.48 2.62
C ALA A 115 -9.98 20.06 3.22
N LEU A 116 -9.57 19.07 2.41
CA LEU A 116 -9.36 17.70 2.90
C LEU A 116 -8.21 17.62 3.90
N VAL A 117 -7.10 18.33 3.67
CA VAL A 117 -5.96 18.35 4.61
C VAL A 117 -6.39 18.92 5.96
N GLU A 118 -7.16 20.01 5.99
CA GLU A 118 -7.69 20.57 7.23
C GLU A 118 -8.56 19.57 8.00
N GLN A 119 -9.44 18.86 7.30
CA GLN A 119 -10.30 17.82 7.91
C GLN A 119 -9.48 16.67 8.51
N VAL A 120 -8.44 16.21 7.80
CA VAL A 120 -7.57 15.12 8.29
C VAL A 120 -6.69 15.58 9.46
N ILE A 121 -6.25 16.84 9.47
CA ILE A 121 -5.54 17.42 10.62
C ILE A 121 -6.48 17.54 11.83
N ALA A 122 -7.72 17.96 11.62
CA ALA A 122 -8.72 18.07 12.68
C ALA A 122 -9.12 16.70 13.25
N ASN A 123 -9.09 15.64 12.44
CA ASN A 123 -9.34 14.27 12.87
C ASN A 123 -8.24 13.29 12.40
N PRO A 124 -7.09 13.23 13.11
CA PRO A 124 -5.98 12.34 12.74
C PRO A 124 -6.28 10.84 12.91
N ALA A 125 -7.42 10.49 13.52
CA ALA A 125 -7.85 9.11 13.67
C ALA A 125 -8.39 8.52 12.36
N LEU A 126 -8.78 9.38 11.40
CA LEU A 126 -9.30 8.97 10.10
C LEU A 126 -8.40 7.93 9.42
N THR A 127 -9.03 6.88 8.95
CA THR A 127 -8.40 5.81 8.20
C THR A 127 -8.18 6.24 6.75
N SER A 128 -7.20 5.64 6.07
CA SER A 128 -6.99 5.87 4.64
C SER A 128 -8.24 5.54 3.80
N LYS A 129 -9.10 4.64 4.29
CA LYS A 129 -10.37 4.29 3.64
C LYS A 129 -11.36 5.45 3.71
N GLU A 130 -11.58 6.00 4.90
CA GLU A 130 -12.51 7.12 5.12
C GLU A 130 -12.06 8.38 4.38
N ILE A 131 -10.76 8.68 4.38
CA ILE A 131 -10.20 9.80 3.63
C ILE A 131 -10.50 9.65 2.14
N LYS A 132 -10.22 8.47 1.56
CA LYS A 132 -10.46 8.21 0.14
C LYS A 132 -11.94 8.31 -0.24
N GLN A 133 -12.86 7.94 0.65
CA GLN A 133 -14.30 8.06 0.39
C GLN A 133 -14.78 9.51 0.31
N GLN A 134 -14.06 10.45 0.94
CA GLN A 134 -14.40 11.87 0.92
C GLN A 134 -13.88 12.59 -0.34
N ILE A 135 -13.00 11.95 -1.12
CA ILE A 135 -12.44 12.51 -2.35
C ILE A 135 -13.50 12.53 -3.45
N LYS A 136 -13.80 13.72 -3.98
CA LYS A 136 -14.77 13.91 -5.05
C LYS A 136 -14.10 13.96 -6.42
N ALA A 137 -12.97 14.65 -6.52
CA ALA A 137 -12.23 14.85 -7.76
C ALA A 137 -10.93 14.04 -7.74
N TRP A 138 -11.02 12.82 -8.26
CA TRP A 138 -9.92 11.85 -8.20
C TRP A 138 -8.78 12.18 -9.16
N ARG A 139 -7.57 12.24 -8.61
CA ARG A 139 -6.30 12.19 -9.34
C ARG A 139 -5.81 10.75 -9.35
N GLY A 140 -5.83 10.12 -10.52
CA GLY A 140 -5.34 8.75 -10.67
C GLY A 140 -3.82 8.65 -10.43
N ASP A 141 -3.41 7.58 -9.74
CA ASP A 141 -2.03 7.14 -9.60
C ASP A 141 -1.89 5.72 -10.15
N ARG A 142 -1.18 5.62 -11.28
CA ARG A 142 -0.92 4.35 -11.98
C ARG A 142 0.54 3.91 -11.91
N PHE A 143 1.38 4.71 -11.28
CA PHE A 143 2.80 4.41 -11.18
C PHE A 143 3.09 3.47 -10.01
N ARG A 144 2.19 3.41 -9.03
CA ARG A 144 2.33 2.54 -7.85
C ARG A 144 1.91 1.09 -8.13
N VAL A 145 2.88 0.17 -8.16
CA VAL A 145 2.65 -1.28 -8.24
C VAL A 145 2.50 -1.94 -6.88
#